data_AF-A0A914F947-F1
#
_entry.id   AF-A0A914F947-F1
#
_cell.length_a   1.000
_cell.length_b   1.000
_cell.length_c   1.000
_cell.angle_alpha   90.00
_cell.angle_beta   90.00
_cell.angle_gamma   90.00
#
_symmetry.space_group_name_H-M   'P 1'
#
loop_
_entity.id
_entity.type
_entity.pdbx_description
1 polymer ?
#
loop_
_entity_poly.entity_id
_entity_poly.type
_entity_poly.pdbx_seq_one_letter_code
_entity_poly.pdbx_strand_id
1 'polypeptide(L)'
;MDGEMCGICYDDVSSNQVATEECGHKFDKDCMVQYLEHARNQIERTYHETEDEDRPQLEMRVPCPVCRTPLNDDQFTPIEK
;
A
#
# COMPACT_ATOMS: atom_id res chain seq x y z
N MET A 1 -18.91 1.36 -19.10
CA MET A 1 -19.10 1.15 -17.66
C MET A 1 -17.71 0.86 -17.16
N ASP A 2 -16.96 1.92 -16.92
CA ASP A 2 -15.58 1.83 -16.46
C ASP A 2 -15.69 1.97 -14.95
N GLY A 3 -16.17 0.88 -14.32
CA GLY A 3 -16.09 0.74 -12.86
C GLY A 3 -14.62 0.72 -12.51
N GLU A 4 -14.20 1.64 -11.66
CA GLU A 4 -12.85 1.57 -11.10
C GLU A 4 -12.81 0.30 -10.25
N MET A 5 -11.86 -0.59 -10.52
CA MET A 5 -11.68 -1.84 -9.76
C MET A 5 -10.56 -1.64 -8.73
N CYS A 6 -10.74 -2.24 -7.56
CA CYS A 6 -9.73 -2.20 -6.50
C CYS A 6 -8.53 -3.05 -6.94
N GLY A 7 -7.33 -2.46 -6.96
CA GLY A 7 -6.12 -3.18 -7.39
C GLY A 7 -5.63 -4.29 -6.43
N ILE A 8 -6.39 -4.61 -5.38
CA ILE A 8 -6.09 -5.68 -4.41
C ILE A 8 -7.13 -6.80 -4.51
N CYS A 9 -8.42 -6.49 -4.36
CA CYS A 9 -9.49 -7.50 -4.37
C CYS A 9 -10.12 -7.72 -5.76
N TYR A 10 -9.84 -6.84 -6.73
CA TYR A 10 -10.39 -6.86 -8.09
C TYR A 10 -11.92 -6.72 -8.15
N ASP A 11 -12.55 -6.25 -7.07
CA ASP A 11 -13.97 -5.92 -7.01
C ASP A 11 -14.20 -4.44 -7.35
N ASP A 12 -15.45 -4.05 -7.63
CA ASP A 12 -15.82 -2.66 -7.92
C ASP A 12 -15.54 -1.79 -6.68
N VAL A 13 -14.75 -0.72 -6.84
CA VAL A 13 -14.41 0.11 -5.67
C VAL A 13 -15.66 0.86 -5.20
N SER A 14 -16.08 0.57 -3.98
CA SER A 14 -17.29 1.13 -3.37
C SER A 14 -17.07 2.59 -2.91
N SER A 15 -17.98 3.23 -2.17
CA SER A 15 -17.86 4.67 -1.83
C SER A 15 -16.70 5.04 -0.88
N ASN A 16 -16.00 4.04 -0.30
CA ASN A 16 -14.97 4.25 0.72
C ASN A 16 -13.58 3.91 0.16
N GLN A 17 -13.14 4.71 -0.81
CA GLN A 17 -11.92 4.48 -1.58
C GLN A 17 -10.75 5.29 -1.04
N VAL A 18 -9.55 4.78 -1.23
CA VAL A 18 -8.31 5.54 -1.08
C VAL A 18 -7.56 5.54 -2.40
N ALA A 19 -6.98 6.69 -2.75
CA ALA A 19 -6.01 6.79 -3.81
C ALA A 19 -4.61 6.91 -3.23
N THR A 20 -3.65 6.34 -3.94
CA THR A 20 -2.23 6.59 -3.71
C THR A 20 -1.85 7.93 -4.32
N GLU A 21 -1.26 8.85 -3.57
CA GLU A 21 -0.91 10.18 -4.12
C GLU A 21 0.18 10.12 -5.21
N GLU A 22 1.13 9.19 -5.10
CA GLU A 22 2.28 9.11 -6.02
C GLU A 22 1.94 8.47 -7.37
N CYS A 23 0.97 7.55 -7.42
CA CYS A 23 0.68 6.77 -8.62
C CYS A 23 -0.81 6.71 -9.01
N GLY A 24 -1.70 7.30 -8.19
CA GLY A 24 -3.12 7.45 -8.51
C GLY A 24 -3.96 6.17 -8.51
N HIS A 25 -3.38 5.02 -8.17
CA HIS A 25 -4.13 3.76 -8.08
C HIS A 25 -5.10 3.80 -6.90
N LYS A 26 -6.30 3.26 -7.14
CA LYS A 26 -7.42 3.27 -6.22
C LYS A 26 -7.67 1.90 -5.61
N PHE A 27 -8.05 1.92 -4.34
CA PHE A 27 -8.27 0.72 -3.53
C PHE A 27 -9.43 0.95 -2.58
N ASP A 28 -10.12 -0.13 -2.20
CA ASP A 28 -10.98 -0.07 -1.02
C ASP A 28 -10.11 0.21 0.21
N LYS A 29 -10.61 1.06 1.10
CA LYS A 29 -9.90 1.44 2.33
C LYS A 29 -9.48 0.21 3.16
N ASP A 30 -10.39 -0.74 3.38
CA ASP A 30 -10.13 -1.96 4.15
C ASP A 30 -9.10 -2.88 3.49
N CYS A 31 -9.09 -2.95 2.15
CA CYS A 31 -8.07 -3.71 1.43
C CYS A 31 -6.69 -3.08 1.62
N MET A 32 -6.62 -1.75 1.55
CA MET A 32 -5.36 -1.05 1.69
C MET A 32 -4.81 -1.10 3.13
N VAL A 33 -5.66 -1.00 4.14
CA VAL A 33 -5.26 -1.17 5.55
C VAL A 33 -4.61 -2.53 5.78
N GLN A 34 -5.27 -3.62 5.35
CA GLN A 34 -4.73 -4.97 5.49
C GLN A 34 -3.41 -5.14 4.73
N TYR A 35 -3.30 -4.56 3.55
CA TYR A 35 -2.07 -4.60 2.76
C TYR A 35 -0.91 -3.91 3.48
N LEU A 36 -1.13 -2.71 4.03
CA LEU A 36 -0.12 -1.95 4.77
C LEU A 36 0.33 -2.68 6.03
N GLU A 37 -0.60 -3.23 6.81
CA GLU A 37 -0.27 -4.03 8.00
C GLU A 37 0.59 -5.25 7.65
N HIS A 38 0.21 -5.96 6.58
CA HIS A 38 0.96 -7.11 6.11
C HIS A 38 2.36 -6.73 5.62
N ALA A 39 2.47 -5.68 4.81
CA ALA A 39 3.75 -5.22 4.26
C ALA A 39 4.69 -4.75 5.37
N ARG A 40 4.21 -3.95 6.34
CA ARG A 40 5.00 -3.52 7.50
C ARG A 40 5.50 -4.70 8.32
N ASN A 41 4.66 -5.71 8.57
CA ASN A 41 5.07 -6.91 9.32
C ASN A 41 6.19 -7.68 8.59
N GLN A 42 6.13 -7.79 7.26
CA GLN A 42 7.19 -8.43 6.48
C GLN A 42 8.50 -7.64 6.52
N ILE A 43 8.43 -6.31 6.44
CA ILE A 43 9.61 -5.43 6.53
C ILE A 43 10.24 -5.55 7.92
N GLU A 44 9.44 -5.54 8.98
CA GLU A 44 9.91 -5.69 10.37
C GLU A 44 10.60 -7.05 10.60
N ARG A 45 10.00 -8.16 10.14
CA ARG A 45 10.65 -9.48 10.23
C ARG A 45 11.98 -9.51 9.50
N THR A 46 12.00 -9.02 8.26
CA THR A 46 13.23 -8.97 7.46
C THR A 46 14.31 -8.17 8.16
N TYR A 47 13.97 -7.02 8.75
CA TYR A 47 14.90 -6.19 9.51
C TYR A 47 15.49 -6.91 10.74
N HIS A 48 14.66 -7.67 11.46
CA HIS A 48 15.10 -8.46 12.62
C HIS A 48 15.94 -9.68 12.24
N GLU A 49 15.70 -10.27 11.06
CA GLU A 49 16.44 -11.42 10.56
C GLU A 49 17.79 -11.03 9.92
N THR A 50 17.95 -9.79 9.45
CA THR A 50 19.23 -9.28 8.92
C THR A 50 20.21 -8.88 10.03
N GLU A 51 21.46 -9.35 9.91
CA GLU A 51 22.57 -9.00 10.80
C GLU A 51 22.89 -7.49 10.76
N ASP A 52 23.31 -6.93 11.90
CA ASP A 52 23.41 -5.48 12.15
C ASP A 52 24.24 -4.71 11.09
N GLU A 53 25.27 -5.35 10.53
CA GLU A 53 26.19 -4.73 9.55
C GLU A 53 25.66 -4.72 8.11
N ASP A 54 24.68 -5.57 7.78
CA ASP A 54 24.05 -5.65 6.45
C ASP A 54 22.62 -5.09 6.47
N ARG A 55 22.17 -4.54 7.61
CA ARG A 55 20.84 -3.94 7.74
C ARG A 55 20.68 -2.84 6.69
N PRO A 56 19.79 -3.03 5.70
CA PRO A 56 19.59 -2.01 4.71
C PRO A 56 19.06 -0.77 5.43
N GLN A 57 19.51 0.41 5.02
CA GLN A 57 18.74 1.65 5.23
C GLN A 57 17.47 1.56 4.37
N LEU A 58 16.63 0.56 4.64
CA LEU A 58 15.31 0.43 4.06
C LEU A 58 14.59 1.71 4.44
N GLU A 59 14.48 2.63 3.50
CA GLU A 59 13.32 3.49 3.47
C GLU A 59 12.14 2.51 3.48
N MET A 60 11.53 2.32 4.65
CA MET A 60 10.47 1.32 4.91
C MET A 60 9.18 1.73 4.19
N ARG A 61 9.27 2.03 2.91
CA ARG A 61 8.18 2.46 2.07
C ARG A 61 7.49 1.22 1.53
N VAL A 62 6.22 1.11 1.84
CA VAL A 62 5.40 0.02 1.31
C VAL A 62 5.23 0.25 -0.19
N PRO A 63 5.51 -0.74 -1.06
CA PRO A 63 5.32 -0.57 -2.50
C PRO A 63 3.83 -0.56 -2.86
N CYS A 64 3.45 0.13 -3.93
CA CYS A 64 2.11 0.02 -4.49
C CYS A 64 1.85 -1.42 -4.98
N PRO A 65 0.71 -2.06 -4.64
CA PRO A 65 0.43 -3.44 -5.07
C PRO A 65 0.24 -3.57 -6.59
N VAL A 66 -0.02 -2.47 -7.31
CA VAL A 66 -0.24 -2.47 -8.76
C VAL A 66 1.04 -2.17 -9.54
N CYS A 67 1.75 -1.10 -9.19
CA CYS A 67 2.88 -0.59 -9.99
C CYS A 67 4.23 -0.59 -9.25
N ARG A 68 4.25 -1.00 -7.98
CA ARG A 68 5.42 -1.01 -7.09
C ARG A 68 6.07 0.34 -6.83
N THR A 69 5.45 1.46 -7.23
CA THR A 69 5.87 2.80 -6.81
C THR A 69 5.93 2.84 -5.28
N PRO A 70 7.03 3.30 -4.67
CA PRO A 70 7.16 3.36 -3.21
C PRO A 70 6.15 4.37 -2.65
N LEU A 71 5.36 3.94 -1.67
CA LEU A 71 4.35 4.76 -1.00
C LEU A 71 4.87 5.23 0.35
N ASN A 72 4.63 6.49 0.69
CA ASN A 72 4.87 7.00 2.04
C ASN A 72 3.64 6.72 2.94
N ASP A 73 3.86 6.48 4.23
CA ASP A 73 2.81 6.09 5.18
C ASP A 73 1.64 7.11 5.30
N ASP A 74 1.87 8.38 4.98
CA ASP A 74 0.89 9.47 5.05
C ASP A 74 0.14 9.76 3.73
N GLN A 75 0.40 9.01 2.65
CA GLN A 75 -0.06 9.36 1.29
C GLN A 75 -1.34 8.65 0.82
N PHE A 76 -2.24 8.36 1.76
CA PHE A 76 -3.57 7.80 1.45
C PHE A 76 -4.61 8.88 1.65
N THR A 77 -5.06 9.47 0.54
CA THR A 77 -6.16 10.42 0.57
C THR A 77 -7.47 9.66 0.43
N PRO A 78 -8.41 9.78 1.39
CA PRO A 78 -9.74 9.27 1.20
C PRO A 78 -10.39 10.03 0.03
N ILE A 79 -10.94 9.28 -0.92
CA ILE A 79 -11.68 9.87 -2.03
C ILE A 79 -13.10 10.11 -1.52
N GLU A 80 -13.36 11.30 -1.01
CA GLU A 80 -14.73 11.75 -0.75
C GLU A 80 -15.42 11.98 -2.10
N LYS A 81 -16.51 11.23 -2.36
CA LYS A 81 -17.34 11.40 -3.56
C LYS A 81 -18.22 12.64 -3.46
#